data_AF-A0A8J3NF72-F1
#
_entry.id   AF-A0A8J3NF72-F1
#
_cell.length_a   1.000
_cell.length_b   1.000
_cell.length_c   1.000
_cell.angle_alpha   90.00
_cell.angle_beta   90.00
_cell.angle_gamma   90.00
#
_symmetry.space_group_name_H-M   'P 1'
#
loop_
_entity.id
_entity.type
_entity.pdbx_description
1 polymer ?
#
loop_
_entity_poly.entity_id
_entity_poly.type
_entity_poly.pdbx_seq_one_letter_code
_entity_poly.pdbx_strand_id
1 'polypeptide(L)'
;MLAGGNGRASELEKWALAQGWTREQAEGGPPRFIDKNGEARMTIKKGSARTPGSEHPHVELRNAAGRRIDASGNLVSRRSPGNHTPIHWDLP
;
A
#
# COMPACT_ATOMS: atom_id res chain seq x y z
N MET A 1 2.32 13.44 -3.57
CA MET A 1 1.34 13.04 -2.52
C MET A 1 0.14 12.45 -3.23
N LEU A 2 -0.39 11.33 -2.73
CA LEU A 2 -1.65 10.78 -3.22
C LEU A 2 -2.77 11.74 -2.81
N ALA A 3 -3.15 12.65 -3.69
CA ALA A 3 -4.23 13.57 -3.45
C ALA A 3 -5.55 12.77 -3.33
N GLY A 4 -6.11 12.70 -2.12
CA GLY A 4 -7.50 12.33 -1.88
C GLY A 4 -7.94 10.94 -2.38
N GLY A 5 -7.46 9.87 -1.75
CA GLY A 5 -8.21 8.60 -1.62
C GLY A 5 -8.62 7.83 -2.87
N ASN A 6 -8.16 8.22 -4.06
CA ASN A 6 -8.58 7.64 -5.35
C ASN A 6 -7.40 7.28 -6.27
N GLY A 7 -6.24 6.95 -5.70
CA GLY A 7 -5.13 6.41 -6.49
C GLY A 7 -5.52 5.06 -7.10
N ARG A 8 -5.17 4.81 -8.37
CA ARG A 8 -5.30 3.47 -8.95
C ARG A 8 -4.16 2.58 -8.49
N ALA A 9 -4.43 1.28 -8.32
CA ALA A 9 -3.42 0.31 -7.95
C ALA A 9 -2.25 0.28 -8.96
N SER A 10 -2.54 0.41 -10.26
CA SER A 10 -1.53 0.49 -11.32
C SER A 10 -0.69 1.77 -11.27
N GLU A 11 -1.26 2.91 -10.85
CA GLU A 11 -0.53 4.17 -10.68
C GLU A 11 0.41 4.12 -9.48
N LEU A 12 -0.05 3.52 -8.38
CA LEU A 12 0.77 3.26 -7.20
C LEU A 12 1.96 2.37 -7.54
N GLU A 13 1.72 1.26 -8.26
CA GLU A 13 2.77 0.38 -8.75
C GLU A 13 3.79 1.15 -9.59
N LYS A 14 3.34 1.91 -10.60
CA LYS A 14 4.24 2.74 -11.44
C LYS A 14 5.04 3.74 -10.62
N TRP A 15 4.40 4.41 -9.66
CA TRP A 15 5.06 5.37 -8.78
C TRP A 15 6.15 4.70 -7.93
N ALA A 16 5.86 3.54 -7.34
CA ALA A 16 6.82 2.79 -6.54
C ALA A 16 8.01 2.29 -7.38
N LEU A 17 7.75 1.77 -8.58
CA LEU A 17 8.81 1.37 -9.51
C LEU A 17 9.69 2.56 -9.91
N ALA A 18 9.10 3.75 -10.11
CA ALA A 18 9.85 4.98 -10.38
C ALA A 18 10.69 5.46 -9.18
N GLN A 19 10.37 5.05 -7.95
CA GLN A 19 11.24 5.25 -6.77
C GLN A 19 12.44 4.27 -6.75
N GLY A 20 12.53 3.34 -7.71
CA GLY A 20 13.50 2.26 -7.72
C GLY A 20 13.18 1.13 -6.74
N TRP A 21 11.91 1.00 -6.32
CA TRP A 21 11.49 -0.10 -5.45
C TRP A 21 11.23 -1.37 -6.27
N THR A 22 11.56 -2.51 -5.70
CA THR A 22 11.33 -3.83 -6.30
C THR A 22 9.94 -4.33 -5.95
N ARG A 23 9.19 -4.79 -6.95
CA ARG A 23 7.90 -5.47 -6.75
C ARG A 23 8.14 -6.93 -6.38
N GLU A 24 7.56 -7.36 -5.26
CA GLU A 24 7.51 -8.75 -4.82
C GLU A 24 6.06 -9.19 -4.62
N GLN A 25 5.74 -10.42 -5.02
CA GLN A 25 4.42 -11.00 -4.77
C GLN A 25 4.56 -12.51 -4.62
N ALA A 26 4.16 -13.03 -3.46
CA ALA A 26 3.99 -14.47 -3.27
C ALA A 26 2.75 -14.96 -4.02
N GLU A 27 2.70 -16.26 -4.36
CA GLU A 27 1.54 -16.86 -5.01
C GLU A 27 0.26 -16.60 -4.20
N GLY A 28 -0.75 -16.00 -4.85
CA GLY A 28 -2.01 -15.59 -4.21
C GLY A 28 -1.90 -14.45 -3.19
N GLY A 29 -0.71 -13.89 -2.94
CA GLY A 29 -0.47 -12.81 -2.00
C GLY A 29 -0.63 -11.40 -2.61
N PRO A 30 -0.74 -10.35 -1.77
CA PRO A 30 -0.75 -8.98 -2.26
C PRO A 30 0.65 -8.56 -2.77
N PRO A 31 0.75 -7.73 -3.81
CA PRO A 31 2.01 -7.13 -4.21
C PRO A 31 2.57 -6.20 -3.12
N ARG A 32 3.88 -6.32 -2.91
CA ARG A 32 4.69 -5.52 -2.00
C ARG A 32 5.78 -4.80 -2.78
N PHE A 33 6.12 -3.59 -2.35
CA PHE A 33 7.18 -2.80 -2.97
C PHE A 33 8.25 -2.52 -1.95
N ILE A 34 9.45 -3.02 -2.24
CA ILE A 34 10.59 -3.09 -1.34
C ILE A 34 11.64 -2.09 -1.80
N ASP A 35 12.16 -1.26 -0.90
CA ASP A 35 13.21 -0.31 -1.26
C ASP A 35 14.60 -0.98 -1.33
N LYS A 36 15.62 -0.18 -1.70
CA LYS A 36 17.01 -0.62 -1.78
C LYS A 36 17.61 -1.17 -0.48
N ASN A 37 16.98 -0.89 0.67
CA ASN A 37 17.41 -1.36 1.98
C ASN A 37 16.69 -2.67 2.38
N GLY A 38 15.84 -3.22 1.52
CA GLY A 38 15.07 -4.43 1.80
C GLY A 38 13.80 -4.17 2.62
N GLU A 39 13.38 -2.90 2.79
CA GLU A 39 12.21 -2.57 3.60
C GLU A 39 10.95 -2.39 2.73
N ALA A 40 9.85 -3.03 3.13
CA ALA A 40 8.57 -2.90 2.46
C ALA A 40 7.92 -1.53 2.71
N ARG A 41 7.96 -0.65 1.72
CA ARG A 41 7.40 0.72 1.79
C ARG A 41 5.94 0.80 1.42
N MET A 42 5.47 -0.13 0.59
CA MET A 42 4.07 -0.17 0.17
C MET A 42 3.57 -1.60 -0.01
N THR A 43 2.32 -1.83 0.35
CA THR A 43 1.59 -3.06 0.02
C THR A 43 0.22 -2.68 -0.52
N ILE A 44 -0.11 -3.14 -1.71
CA ILE A 44 -1.40 -2.90 -2.35
C ILE A 44 -2.24 -4.16 -2.18
N LYS A 45 -3.45 -4.02 -1.62
CA LYS A 45 -4.32 -5.15 -1.29
C LYS A 45 -5.63 -5.03 -2.07
N LYS A 46 -6.10 -6.14 -2.63
CA LYS A 46 -7.41 -6.25 -3.30
C LYS A 46 -8.59 -6.21 -2.31
N GLY A 47 -8.30 -6.30 -1.01
CA GLY A 47 -9.28 -6.45 0.05
C GLY A 47 -9.48 -7.92 0.44
N SER A 48 -9.94 -8.16 1.66
CA SER A 48 -10.29 -9.48 2.18
C SER A 48 -11.24 -9.36 3.35
N ALA A 49 -12.32 -10.15 3.35
CA ALA A 49 -13.27 -10.24 4.46
C ALA A 49 -12.70 -10.91 5.72
N ARG A 50 -11.44 -11.39 5.69
CA ARG A 50 -10.79 -12.05 6.84
C ARG A 50 -10.47 -11.08 7.99
N THR A 51 -10.45 -9.79 7.74
CA THR A 51 -10.15 -8.77 8.75
C THR A 51 -11.14 -7.63 8.62
N PRO A 52 -11.93 -7.34 9.68
CA PRO A 52 -12.86 -6.22 9.68
C PRO A 52 -12.16 -4.90 9.31
N GLY A 53 -12.74 -4.17 8.35
CA GLY A 53 -12.20 -2.92 7.83
C GLY A 53 -11.14 -3.08 6.74
N SER A 54 -10.89 -4.30 6.24
CA SER A 54 -9.96 -4.59 5.14
C SER A 54 -10.67 -5.17 3.91
N GLU A 55 -12.00 -5.07 3.83
CA GLU A 55 -12.85 -5.73 2.83
C GLU A 55 -12.63 -5.20 1.42
N HIS A 56 -12.31 -3.91 1.30
CA HIS A 56 -12.17 -3.21 0.03
C HIS A 56 -10.71 -3.02 -0.37
N PRO A 57 -10.41 -2.76 -1.66
CA PRO A 57 -9.07 -2.44 -2.08
C PRO A 57 -8.48 -1.26 -1.32
N HIS A 58 -7.26 -1.42 -0.85
CA HIS A 58 -6.55 -0.40 -0.09
C HIS A 58 -5.04 -0.53 -0.23
N VAL A 59 -4.32 0.52 0.15
CA VAL A 59 -2.87 0.55 0.24
C VAL A 59 -2.43 0.73 1.69
N GLU A 60 -1.41 -0.01 2.09
CA GLU A 60 -0.68 0.22 3.34
C GLU A 60 0.70 0.83 3.03
N LEU A 61 1.05 1.92 3.71
CA LEU A 61 2.30 2.66 3.49
C LEU A 61 3.19 2.61 4.73
N ARG A 62 4.50 2.62 4.50
CA ARG A 62 5.51 2.82 5.55
C ARG A 62 6.48 3.93 5.15
N ASN A 63 6.77 4.83 6.09
CA ASN A 63 7.82 5.82 5.94
C ASN A 63 9.22 5.19 5.98
N ALA A 64 10.26 5.98 5.79
CA ALA A 64 11.66 5.55 5.77
C ALA A 64 12.15 4.86 7.07
N ALA A 65 11.47 5.09 8.20
CA ALA A 65 11.77 4.45 9.47
C ALA A 65 10.96 3.15 9.69
N GLY A 66 10.30 2.62 8.65
CA GLY A 66 9.46 1.43 8.72
C GLY A 66 8.14 1.62 9.47
N ARG A 67 7.80 2.86 9.86
CA ARG A 67 6.57 3.17 10.59
C ARG A 67 5.41 3.37 9.62
N ARG A 68 4.23 2.85 9.99
CA ARG A 68 3.02 2.98 9.18
C ARG A 68 2.56 4.43 9.11
N ILE A 69 2.18 4.84 7.92
CA ILE A 69 1.65 6.18 7.66
C ILE A 69 0.38 6.12 6.79
N ASP A 70 -0.47 7.13 6.91
CA ASP A 70 -1.51 7.39 5.92
C ASP A 70 -0.91 8.10 4.67
N ALA A 71 -1.77 8.38 3.68
CA ALA A 71 -1.38 9.09 2.46
C ALA A 71 -0.86 10.53 2.69
N SER A 72 -1.19 11.14 3.82
CA SER A 72 -0.72 12.47 4.23
C SER A 72 0.61 12.42 4.99
N GLY A 73 1.10 11.23 5.34
CA GLY A 73 2.33 11.02 6.09
C GLY A 73 2.14 10.96 7.61
N ASN A 74 0.91 10.99 8.11
CA ASN A 74 0.65 10.89 9.55
C ASN A 74 0.84 9.45 10.02
N LEU A 75 1.37 9.28 11.24
CA LEU A 75 1.53 7.95 11.83
C LEU A 75 0.17 7.30 12.10
N VAL A 76 0.05 6.02 11.73
CA VAL A 76 -1.19 5.26 11.89
C VAL A 76 -0.95 3.90 12.53
N SER A 77 -1.96 3.40 13.24
CA SER A 77 -1.92 2.04 13.80
C SER A 77 -2.31 1.02 12.74
N ARG A 78 -1.86 -0.24 12.91
CA ARG A 78 -2.14 -1.33 11.97
C ARG A 78 -3.64 -1.54 11.69
N ARG A 79 -4.52 -1.28 12.66
CA ARG A 79 -5.96 -1.52 12.55
C ARG A 79 -6.76 -0.24 12.27
N SER A 80 -6.09 0.91 12.17
CA SER A 80 -6.78 2.18 11.94
C SER A 80 -7.27 2.31 10.50
N PRO A 81 -8.38 3.02 10.25
CA PRO A 81 -8.84 3.32 8.90
C PRO A 81 -7.76 3.97 8.02
N GLY A 82 -6.91 4.84 8.60
CA GLY A 82 -5.82 5.49 7.86
C GLY A 82 -4.77 4.52 7.32
N ASN A 83 -4.52 3.38 7.99
CA ASN A 83 -3.65 2.33 7.45
C ASN A 83 -4.29 1.60 6.27
N HIS A 84 -5.62 1.60 6.15
CA HIS A 84 -6.35 1.00 5.03
C HIS A 84 -6.80 2.10 4.06
N THR A 85 -5.84 2.90 3.58
CA THR A 85 -6.13 4.00 2.65
C THR A 85 -6.80 3.43 1.38
N PRO A 86 -8.06 3.80 1.07
CA PRO A 86 -8.78 3.24 -0.07
C PRO A 86 -8.13 3.55 -1.41
N ILE A 87 -8.26 2.63 -2.35
CA ILE A 87 -7.77 2.76 -3.74
C ILE A 87 -8.75 2.12 -4.72
N HIS A 88 -8.60 2.42 -6.02
CA HIS A 88 -9.27 1.65 -7.07
C HIS A 88 -8.39 0.47 -7.51
N TRP A 89 -8.94 -0.74 -7.52
CA TRP A 89 -8.22 -1.91 -8.02
C TRP A 89 -8.35 -2.04 -9.54
N ASP A 90 -7.23 -1.90 -10.25
CA ASP A 90 -7.12 -2.08 -11.71
C ASP A 90 -5.90 -2.91 -12.12
N LEU A 91 -5.26 -3.59 -11.17
CA LEU A 91 -4.22 -4.58 -11.47
C LEU A 91 -4.86 -5.87 -12.00
N PRO A 92 -4.21 -6.54 -12.97
CA PRO A 92 -4.70 -7.80 -13.54
C PRO A 92 -4.88 -8.91 -12.50
#